data_AF-A0A3C0AUT6-F1
#
_entry.id   AF-A0A3C0AUT6-F1
#
_cell.length_a   1.000
_cell.length_b   1.000
_cell.length_c   1.000
_cell.angle_alpha   90.00
_cell.angle_beta   90.00
_cell.angle_gamma   90.00
#
_symmetry.space_group_name_H-M   'P 1'
#
loop_
_entity.id
_entity.type
_entity.pdbx_description
1 polymer ?
#
loop_
_entity_poly.entity_id
_entity_poly.type
_entity_poly.pdbx_seq_one_letter_code
_entity_poly.pdbx_strand_id
1 'polypeptide(L)'
;GGAAQVPVGVPLAVPPFVDTGLIPTQNFSLFNAELAYAIGSFYAQSEMIYAVVNERNGTTNNFSGGYAHFGYFLTGESRTYNRKGGVFGRVVPLEPFSRDGGCGAWEVAGCWSYIDLNDKNIQGGRLTDLTLGVNWYLNQFTKFQFNYIHAFLNSSSNVNGPVIDNSNADILALRAQVDF
;
A
#
# COMPACT_ATOMS: atom_id res chain seq x y z
N GLY A 1 2.35 -0.26 29.50
CA GLY A 1 0.97 -0.60 29.87
C GLY A 1 0.13 0.64 29.72
N GLY A 2 -0.79 0.67 28.76
CA GLY A 2 -1.57 1.87 28.44
C GLY A 2 -2.92 1.54 27.80
N ALA A 3 -3.47 0.35 28.08
CA ALA A 3 -4.79 -0.04 27.64
C ALA A 3 -5.77 0.21 28.80
N ALA A 4 -6.22 1.45 28.95
CA ALA A 4 -7.36 1.77 29.80
C ALA A 4 -8.06 3.00 29.21
N GLN A 5 -9.38 2.87 29.03
CA GLN A 5 -10.33 3.87 28.52
C GLN A 5 -10.52 3.91 26.99
N VAL A 6 -10.79 2.76 26.36
CA VAL A 6 -11.58 2.77 25.12
C VAL A 6 -13.04 2.46 25.51
N PRO A 7 -14.02 3.33 25.19
CA PRO A 7 -15.43 3.08 25.50
C PRO A 7 -15.91 1.73 24.97
N VAL A 8 -16.79 1.05 25.72
CA VAL A 8 -17.37 -0.23 25.31
C VAL A 8 -18.11 -0.04 23.98
N GLY A 9 -17.65 -0.75 22.93
CA GLY A 9 -18.21 -0.65 21.58
C GLY A 9 -17.34 0.11 20.56
N VAL A 10 -16.24 0.73 20.98
CA VAL A 10 -15.25 1.26 20.04
C VAL A 10 -14.32 0.13 19.62
N PRO A 11 -14.24 -0.20 18.31
CA PRO A 11 -13.31 -1.18 17.80
C PRO A 11 -11.88 -0.82 18.23
N LEU A 12 -11.17 -1.77 18.84
CA LEU A 12 -9.77 -1.61 19.27
C LEU A 12 -8.80 -1.41 18.09
N ALA A 13 -9.28 -1.60 16.88
CA ALA A 13 -8.59 -1.37 15.63
C ALA A 13 -9.56 -0.69 14.66
N VAL A 14 -9.03 0.19 13.80
CA VAL A 14 -9.79 0.74 12.67
C VAL A 14 -10.23 -0.45 11.82
N PRO A 15 -11.56 -0.68 11.64
CA PRO A 15 -12.05 -1.78 10.82
C PRO A 15 -11.50 -1.64 9.40
N PRO A 16 -11.13 -2.75 8.73
CA PRO A 16 -10.74 -2.69 7.34
C PRO A 16 -11.90 -2.16 6.48
N PHE A 17 -11.57 -1.38 5.44
CA PHE A 17 -12.57 -0.82 4.52
C PHE A 17 -13.26 -1.88 3.66
N VAL A 18 -12.58 -3.00 3.41
CA VAL A 18 -13.09 -4.16 2.68
C VAL A 18 -12.74 -5.42 3.47
N ASP A 19 -13.68 -6.36 3.57
CA ASP A 19 -13.52 -7.59 4.34
C ASP A 19 -14.47 -8.67 3.82
N THR A 20 -13.94 -9.83 3.45
CA THR A 20 -14.77 -10.99 3.10
C THR A 20 -15.39 -11.66 4.33
N GLY A 21 -14.89 -11.35 5.53
CA GLY A 21 -15.08 -12.14 6.73
C GLY A 21 -14.45 -13.52 6.60
N LEU A 22 -14.84 -14.41 7.50
CA LEU A 22 -14.38 -15.80 7.49
C LEU A 22 -15.11 -16.60 6.39
N ILE A 23 -14.33 -17.14 5.45
CA ILE A 23 -14.84 -18.03 4.41
C ILE A 23 -14.59 -19.50 4.82
N PRO A 24 -15.63 -20.36 4.91
CA PRO A 24 -15.45 -21.78 5.19
C PRO A 24 -14.85 -22.52 3.99
N THR A 25 -13.53 -22.63 3.96
CA THR A 25 -12.80 -23.14 2.79
C THR A 25 -12.31 -24.59 2.96
N GLN A 26 -12.19 -25.34 1.87
CA GLN A 26 -11.47 -26.61 1.80
C GLN A 26 -10.00 -26.40 1.42
N ASN A 27 -9.77 -25.63 0.36
CA ASN A 27 -8.44 -25.27 -0.12
C ASN A 27 -8.49 -23.90 -0.83
N PHE A 28 -7.33 -23.25 -0.91
CA PHE A 28 -7.17 -22.03 -1.67
C PHE A 28 -5.83 -22.07 -2.41
N SER A 29 -5.80 -21.42 -3.57
CA SER A 29 -4.60 -21.25 -4.40
C SER A 29 -4.35 -19.76 -4.59
N LEU A 30 -3.10 -19.33 -4.41
CA LEU A 30 -2.66 -17.96 -4.62
C LEU A 30 -1.64 -17.91 -5.76
N PHE A 31 -1.85 -16.98 -6.68
CA PHE A 31 -0.95 -16.70 -7.78
C PHE A 31 -0.48 -15.26 -7.67
N ASN A 32 0.82 -15.06 -7.58
CA ASN A 32 1.44 -13.74 -7.45
C ASN A 32 2.36 -13.49 -8.65
N ALA A 33 2.30 -12.27 -9.18
CA ALA A 33 3.18 -11.79 -10.22
C ALA A 33 3.78 -10.44 -9.78
N GLU A 34 5.10 -10.34 -9.85
CA GLU A 34 5.85 -9.15 -9.46
C GLU A 34 6.67 -8.63 -10.65
N LEU A 35 6.70 -7.31 -10.81
CA LEU A 35 7.52 -6.62 -11.78
C LEU A 35 8.22 -5.44 -11.10
N ALA A 36 9.51 -5.28 -11.36
CA ALA A 36 10.29 -4.15 -10.90
C ALA A 36 11.18 -3.64 -12.04
N TYR A 37 11.25 -2.33 -12.18
CA TYR A 37 12.04 -1.65 -13.19
C TYR A 37 12.68 -0.40 -12.61
N ALA A 38 13.94 -0.14 -12.95
CA ALA A 38 14.64 1.07 -12.54
C ALA A 38 15.59 1.52 -13.64
N ILE A 39 15.51 2.80 -14.01
CA ILE A 39 16.37 3.45 -14.99
C ILE A 39 16.67 4.88 -14.55
N GLY A 40 17.95 5.15 -14.28
CA GLY A 40 18.37 6.46 -13.77
C GLY A 40 17.57 6.85 -12.53
N SER A 41 16.95 8.04 -12.58
CA SER A 41 16.12 8.58 -11.50
C SER A 41 14.73 7.97 -11.38
N PHE A 42 14.28 7.24 -12.38
CA PHE A 42 12.95 6.63 -12.39
C PHE A 42 13.01 5.18 -11.92
N TYR A 43 12.03 4.79 -11.12
CA TYR A 43 11.77 3.39 -10.84
C TYR A 43 10.27 3.12 -10.74
N ALA A 44 9.89 1.89 -11.01
CA ALA A 44 8.54 1.39 -10.87
C ALA A 44 8.55 -0.04 -10.33
N GLN A 45 7.52 -0.38 -9.58
CA GLN A 45 7.25 -1.73 -9.11
C GLN A 45 5.76 -1.99 -9.17
N SER A 46 5.36 -3.20 -9.51
CA SER A 46 3.97 -3.63 -9.41
C SER A 46 3.90 -5.06 -8.93
N GLU A 47 2.85 -5.36 -8.18
CA GLU A 47 2.50 -6.71 -7.76
C GLU A 47 1.02 -6.95 -8.07
N MET A 48 0.70 -8.15 -8.54
CA MET A 48 -0.67 -8.60 -8.73
C MET A 48 -0.85 -9.96 -8.08
N ILE A 49 -1.96 -10.12 -7.38
CA ILE A 49 -2.34 -11.31 -6.63
C ILE A 49 -3.71 -11.76 -7.14
N TYR A 50 -3.83 -13.05 -7.43
CA TYR A 50 -5.09 -13.70 -7.76
C TYR A 50 -5.31 -14.91 -6.85
N ALA A 51 -6.44 -14.92 -6.15
CA ALA A 51 -6.79 -15.97 -5.20
C ALA A 51 -7.97 -16.77 -5.73
N VAL A 52 -7.85 -18.10 -5.74
CA VAL A 52 -8.94 -19.04 -6.03
C VAL A 52 -9.25 -19.79 -4.75
N VAL A 53 -10.48 -19.64 -4.25
CA VAL A 53 -10.93 -20.13 -2.94
C VAL A 53 -12.05 -21.13 -3.15
N ASN A 54 -11.80 -22.41 -2.83
CA ASN A 54 -12.79 -23.48 -2.94
C ASN A 54 -13.48 -23.69 -1.59
N GLU A 55 -14.73 -23.24 -1.48
CA GLU A 55 -15.54 -23.36 -0.28
C GLU A 55 -15.97 -24.80 0.02
N ARG A 56 -16.28 -25.06 1.30
CA ARG A 56 -16.82 -26.35 1.76
C ARG A 56 -18.19 -26.69 1.18
N ASN A 57 -18.96 -25.68 0.78
CA ASN A 57 -20.28 -25.84 0.15
C ASN A 57 -20.18 -26.19 -1.36
N GLY A 58 -18.98 -26.25 -1.94
CA GLY A 58 -18.74 -26.56 -3.35
C GLY A 58 -18.67 -25.34 -4.27
N THR A 59 -18.85 -24.12 -3.76
CA THR A 59 -18.64 -22.89 -4.53
C THR A 59 -17.15 -22.53 -4.62
N THR A 60 -16.71 -22.07 -5.78
CA THR A 60 -15.37 -21.48 -5.96
C THR A 60 -15.49 -19.96 -6.09
N ASN A 61 -14.80 -19.19 -5.26
CA ASN A 61 -14.70 -17.74 -5.37
C ASN A 61 -13.31 -17.32 -5.83
N ASN A 62 -13.24 -16.22 -6.55
CA ASN A 62 -12.02 -15.66 -7.08
C ASN A 62 -11.87 -14.22 -6.63
N PHE A 63 -10.72 -13.90 -6.05
CA PHE A 63 -10.41 -12.55 -5.61
C PHE A 63 -9.16 -12.06 -6.32
N SER A 64 -9.09 -10.76 -6.55
CA SER A 64 -7.93 -10.16 -7.20
C SER A 64 -7.55 -8.87 -6.53
N GLY A 65 -6.25 -8.60 -6.50
CA GLY A 65 -5.73 -7.35 -6.02
C GLY A 65 -4.35 -7.09 -6.61
N GLY A 66 -3.90 -5.86 -6.50
CA GLY A 66 -2.58 -5.49 -6.95
C GLY A 66 -2.29 -4.04 -6.70
N TYR A 67 -1.04 -3.67 -6.94
CA TYR A 67 -0.61 -2.30 -6.89
C TYR A 67 0.42 -2.01 -7.97
N ALA A 68 0.52 -0.73 -8.32
CA ALA A 68 1.59 -0.17 -9.13
C ALA A 68 2.13 1.07 -8.43
N HIS A 69 3.42 1.04 -8.12
CA HIS A 69 4.16 2.11 -7.48
C HIS A 69 5.22 2.62 -8.46
N PHE A 70 5.30 3.93 -8.62
CA PHE A 70 6.34 4.61 -9.38
C PHE A 70 6.97 5.71 -8.52
N GLY A 71 8.26 5.95 -8.73
CA GLY A 71 8.99 7.02 -8.08
C GLY A 71 10.00 7.66 -9.02
N TYR A 72 10.24 8.94 -8.82
CA TYR A 72 11.20 9.72 -9.59
C TYR A 72 12.00 10.65 -8.68
N PHE A 73 13.32 10.55 -8.72
CA PHE A 73 14.22 11.47 -8.02
C PHE A 73 14.42 12.76 -8.82
N LEU A 74 13.90 13.87 -8.30
CA LEU A 74 14.03 15.21 -8.87
C LEU A 74 15.49 15.69 -8.88
N THR A 75 16.29 15.21 -7.94
CA THR A 75 17.69 15.57 -7.71
C THR A 75 18.69 14.65 -8.42
N GLY A 76 18.22 13.64 -9.17
CA GLY A 76 19.07 12.81 -10.04
C GLY A 76 19.58 11.50 -9.43
N GLU A 77 19.25 11.20 -8.18
CA GLU A 77 19.62 9.94 -7.52
C GLU A 77 19.01 8.73 -8.24
N SER A 78 19.70 7.60 -8.18
CA SER A 78 19.17 6.33 -8.66
C SER A 78 18.98 5.35 -7.51
N ARG A 79 17.87 4.60 -7.54
CA ARG A 79 17.60 3.55 -6.56
C ARG A 79 18.28 2.26 -6.97
N THR A 80 19.27 1.83 -6.21
CA THR A 80 19.93 0.54 -6.47
C THR A 80 18.94 -0.61 -6.27
N TYR A 81 18.88 -1.53 -7.23
CA TYR A 81 18.04 -2.73 -7.12
C TYR A 81 18.92 -3.94 -6.84
N ASN A 82 18.77 -4.54 -5.66
CA ASN A 82 19.49 -5.75 -5.29
C ASN A 82 18.77 -6.97 -5.87
N ARG A 83 19.20 -7.40 -7.07
CA ARG A 83 18.65 -8.58 -7.76
C ARG A 83 18.74 -9.88 -6.96
N LYS A 84 19.75 -10.02 -6.08
CA LYS A 84 19.90 -11.23 -5.26
C LYS A 84 18.88 -11.29 -4.13
N GLY A 85 18.43 -10.14 -3.65
CA GLY A 85 17.43 -10.03 -2.58
C GLY A 85 16.02 -9.66 -3.06
N GLY A 86 15.84 -9.32 -4.34
CA GLY A 86 14.56 -8.85 -4.88
C GLY A 86 14.12 -7.48 -4.33
N VAL A 87 15.01 -6.73 -3.68
CA VAL A 87 14.66 -5.51 -2.93
C VAL A 87 15.39 -4.28 -3.45
N PHE A 88 14.72 -3.13 -3.38
CA PHE A 88 15.37 -1.83 -3.55
C PHE A 88 16.26 -1.51 -2.35
N GLY A 89 17.47 -1.06 -2.64
CA GLY A 89 18.44 -0.62 -1.65
C GLY A 89 18.11 0.75 -1.06
N ARG A 90 18.97 1.14 -0.11
CA ARG A 90 18.94 2.46 0.52
C ARG A 90 19.23 3.55 -0.51
N VAL A 91 18.56 4.69 -0.37
CA VAL A 91 18.84 5.90 -1.15
C VAL A 91 19.99 6.64 -0.48
N VAL A 92 21.01 6.97 -1.26
CA VAL A 92 22.14 7.82 -0.82
C VAL A 92 22.06 9.11 -1.64
N PRO A 93 21.72 10.26 -1.00
CA PRO A 93 21.69 11.55 -1.70
C PRO A 93 23.02 11.87 -2.38
N LEU A 94 22.98 12.39 -3.61
CA LEU A 94 24.19 12.83 -4.31
C LEU A 94 24.83 14.02 -3.59
N GLU A 95 23.99 14.93 -3.11
CA GLU A 95 24.37 16.07 -2.28
C GLU A 95 23.60 16.02 -0.95
N PRO A 96 24.14 15.35 0.08
CA PRO A 96 23.52 15.32 1.40
C PRO A 96 23.26 16.73 1.92
N PHE A 97 22.12 16.92 2.57
CA PHE A 97 21.75 18.18 3.19
C PHE A 97 22.73 18.51 4.32
N SER A 98 23.39 19.67 4.20
CA SER A 98 24.27 20.21 5.22
C SER A 98 24.06 21.71 5.37
N ARG A 99 24.57 22.28 6.46
CA ARG A 99 24.51 23.73 6.70
C ARG A 99 25.27 24.52 5.63
N ASP A 100 26.30 23.91 5.05
CA ASP A 100 27.25 24.55 4.15
C ASP A 100 26.90 24.30 2.67
N GLY A 101 25.83 23.56 2.38
CA GLY A 101 25.36 23.24 1.03
C GLY A 101 24.66 21.88 0.93
N GLY A 102 24.05 21.61 -0.23
CA GLY A 102 23.33 20.37 -0.52
C GLY A 102 21.85 20.42 -0.12
N CYS A 103 20.97 19.98 -1.01
CA CYS A 103 19.52 20.00 -0.78
C CYS A 103 18.96 18.64 -0.32
N GLY A 104 19.82 17.62 -0.18
CA GLY A 104 19.38 16.23 0.00
C GLY A 104 18.82 15.66 -1.30
N ALA A 105 18.22 14.47 -1.23
CA ALA A 105 17.49 13.89 -2.36
C ALA A 105 16.01 14.17 -2.24
N TRP A 106 15.40 14.66 -3.31
CA TRP A 106 13.96 14.85 -3.43
C TRP A 106 13.37 13.82 -4.38
N GLU A 107 12.35 13.13 -3.92
CA GLU A 107 11.64 12.12 -4.68
C GLU A 107 10.15 12.42 -4.66
N VAL A 108 9.52 12.32 -5.82
CA VAL A 108 8.08 12.23 -5.94
C VAL A 108 7.71 10.78 -6.22
N ALA A 109 6.67 10.30 -5.56
CA ALA A 109 6.20 8.93 -5.70
C ALA A 109 4.68 8.92 -5.86
N GLY A 110 4.19 7.93 -6.60
CA GLY A 110 2.77 7.64 -6.67
C GLY A 110 2.54 6.14 -6.57
N CYS A 111 1.49 5.76 -5.87
CA CYS A 111 1.06 4.38 -5.77
C CYS A 111 -0.43 4.30 -6.08
N TRP A 112 -0.80 3.40 -6.97
CA TRP A 112 -2.17 3.01 -7.21
C TRP A 112 -2.34 1.57 -6.71
N SER A 113 -3.31 1.33 -5.84
CA SER A 113 -3.67 -0.01 -5.38
C SER A 113 -5.13 -0.30 -5.64
N TYR A 114 -5.41 -1.57 -5.87
CA TYR A 114 -6.73 -2.08 -6.16
C TYR A 114 -6.92 -3.43 -5.48
N ILE A 115 -8.08 -3.65 -4.90
CA ILE A 115 -8.49 -4.95 -4.40
C ILE A 115 -10.00 -5.14 -4.61
N ASP A 116 -10.38 -6.31 -5.11
CA ASP A 116 -11.76 -6.73 -5.30
C ASP A 116 -12.01 -8.04 -4.57
N LEU A 117 -12.85 -7.94 -3.54
CA LEU A 117 -13.25 -9.04 -2.68
C LEU A 117 -14.70 -9.47 -2.95
N ASN A 118 -15.27 -9.11 -4.10
CA ASN A 118 -16.61 -9.52 -4.50
C ASN A 118 -16.54 -10.66 -5.52
N ASP A 119 -17.08 -11.82 -5.16
CA ASP A 119 -17.40 -12.88 -6.11
C ASP A 119 -18.56 -13.73 -5.58
N LYS A 120 -19.51 -14.08 -6.46
CA LYS A 120 -20.69 -14.90 -6.18
C LYS A 120 -21.35 -14.58 -4.82
N ASN A 121 -21.25 -15.50 -3.86
CA ASN A 121 -21.87 -15.43 -2.54
C ASN A 121 -21.03 -14.64 -1.51
N ILE A 122 -19.84 -14.17 -1.88
CA ILE A 122 -18.98 -13.34 -1.04
C ILE A 122 -18.99 -11.90 -1.59
N GLN A 123 -19.33 -10.96 -0.72
CA GLN A 123 -19.48 -9.55 -1.06
C GLN A 123 -18.62 -8.75 -0.09
N GLY A 124 -17.29 -8.82 -0.26
CA GLY A 124 -16.33 -8.20 0.65
C GLY A 124 -16.02 -6.73 0.36
N GLY A 125 -16.56 -6.18 -0.73
CA GLY A 125 -16.31 -4.82 -1.19
C GLY A 125 -15.09 -4.70 -2.10
N ARG A 126 -14.98 -3.54 -2.75
CA ARG A 126 -13.88 -3.22 -3.65
C ARG A 126 -13.27 -1.88 -3.27
N LEU A 127 -11.96 -1.84 -3.11
CA LEU A 127 -11.22 -0.65 -2.72
C LEU A 127 -10.17 -0.31 -3.76
N THR A 128 -10.13 0.96 -4.14
CA THR A 128 -9.06 1.53 -4.93
C THR A 128 -8.43 2.67 -4.15
N ASP A 129 -7.12 2.66 -3.97
CA ASP A 129 -6.42 3.79 -3.34
C ASP A 129 -5.44 4.44 -4.32
N LEU A 130 -5.42 5.77 -4.29
CA LEU A 130 -4.41 6.57 -4.98
C LEU A 130 -3.59 7.33 -3.94
N THR A 131 -2.31 7.01 -3.86
CA THR A 131 -1.33 7.69 -3.00
C THR A 131 -0.43 8.57 -3.84
N LEU A 132 -0.27 9.82 -3.45
CA LEU A 132 0.74 10.74 -3.94
C LEU A 132 1.67 11.10 -2.79
N GLY A 133 2.97 10.97 -3.02
CA GLY A 133 3.99 11.11 -1.98
C GLY A 133 5.14 12.00 -2.41
N VAL A 134 5.66 12.77 -1.45
CA VAL A 134 6.94 13.47 -1.55
C VAL A 134 7.85 12.96 -0.44
N ASN A 135 9.05 12.54 -0.84
CA ASN A 135 10.07 12.03 0.05
C ASN A 135 11.29 12.95 -0.02
N TRP A 136 11.77 13.38 1.16
CA TRP A 136 12.98 14.15 1.30
C TRP A 136 14.00 13.39 2.11
N TYR A 137 15.10 13.01 1.47
CA TYR A 137 16.22 12.31 2.10
C TYR A 137 17.31 13.34 2.42
N LEU A 138 17.43 13.73 3.69
CA LEU A 138 18.48 14.67 4.10
C LEU A 138 19.85 14.04 3.92
N ASN A 139 19.98 12.78 4.30
CA ASN A 139 21.20 12.00 4.21
C ASN A 139 20.81 10.51 4.14
N GLN A 140 21.80 9.62 4.18
CA GLN A 140 21.55 8.16 4.12
C GLN A 140 20.83 7.57 5.36
N PHE A 141 20.57 8.37 6.39
CA PHE A 141 20.01 7.95 7.68
C PHE A 141 18.68 8.64 7.98
N THR A 142 18.46 9.85 7.48
CA THR A 142 17.30 10.69 7.81
C THR A 142 16.42 10.93 6.58
N LYS A 143 15.12 10.59 6.74
CA LYS A 143 14.10 10.75 5.70
C LYS A 143 12.84 11.39 6.27
N PHE A 144 12.27 12.35 5.54
CA PHE A 144 10.90 12.83 5.73
C PHE A 144 10.01 12.36 4.58
N GLN A 145 8.78 11.96 4.90
CA GLN A 145 7.76 11.60 3.93
C GLN A 145 6.48 12.37 4.21
N PHE A 146 5.86 12.81 3.13
CA PHE A 146 4.51 13.34 3.13
C PHE A 146 3.71 12.60 2.07
N ASN A 147 2.59 12.00 2.47
CA ASN A 147 1.67 11.31 1.58
C ASN A 147 0.27 11.89 1.70
N TYR A 148 -0.37 12.06 0.56
CA TYR A 148 -1.81 12.24 0.42
C TYR A 148 -2.39 10.97 -0.21
N ILE A 149 -3.39 10.38 0.43
CA ILE A 149 -4.03 9.15 0.00
C ILE A 149 -5.51 9.43 -0.18
N HIS A 150 -6.04 9.10 -1.34
CA HIS A 150 -7.47 9.12 -1.60
C HIS A 150 -7.96 7.69 -1.84
N ALA A 151 -8.86 7.25 -0.98
CA ALA A 151 -9.44 5.91 -0.99
C ALA A 151 -10.85 5.96 -1.57
N PHE A 152 -11.12 5.16 -2.60
CA PHE A 152 -12.41 5.01 -3.26
C PHE A 152 -13.00 3.65 -2.91
N LEU A 153 -13.94 3.62 -1.97
CA LEU A 153 -14.65 2.41 -1.58
C LEU A 153 -15.92 2.25 -2.42
N ASN A 154 -15.97 1.16 -3.18
CA ASN A 154 -17.18 0.69 -3.83
C ASN A 154 -17.73 -0.50 -3.02
N SER A 155 -18.73 -0.23 -2.20
CA SER A 155 -19.39 -1.24 -1.38
C SER A 155 -20.45 -1.96 -2.22
N SER A 156 -20.53 -3.28 -2.11
CA SER A 156 -21.67 -4.03 -2.60
C SER A 156 -22.85 -3.89 -1.63
N SER A 157 -24.08 -3.92 -2.11
CA SER A 157 -25.30 -3.77 -1.30
C SER A 157 -25.47 -4.87 -0.24
N ASN A 158 -24.66 -5.93 -0.33
CA ASN A 158 -24.64 -7.10 0.54
C ASN A 158 -23.36 -7.18 1.39
N VAL A 159 -22.57 -6.10 1.50
CA VAL A 159 -21.33 -6.09 2.31
C VAL A 159 -21.67 -6.23 3.79
N ASN A 160 -21.04 -7.21 4.44
CA ASN A 160 -20.99 -7.28 5.90
C ASN A 160 -19.89 -6.33 6.38
N GLY A 161 -20.23 -5.09 6.76
CA GLY A 161 -19.26 -4.10 7.21
C GLY A 161 -19.90 -2.81 7.71
N PRO A 162 -19.12 -1.89 8.32
CA PRO A 162 -19.64 -0.63 8.86
C PRO A 162 -20.06 0.37 7.77
N VAL A 163 -19.70 0.15 6.50
CA VAL A 163 -20.05 1.01 5.38
C VAL A 163 -20.89 0.22 4.38
N ILE A 164 -22.13 0.67 4.19
CA ILE A 164 -23.18 -0.05 3.44
C ILE A 164 -23.35 0.52 2.01
N ASP A 165 -22.73 1.68 1.74
CA ASP A 165 -22.78 2.42 0.47
C ASP A 165 -21.37 2.78 -0.03
N ASN A 166 -21.28 3.33 -1.25
CA ASN A 166 -20.03 3.88 -1.76
C ASN A 166 -19.54 5.04 -0.86
N SER A 167 -18.24 5.07 -0.60
CA SER A 167 -17.63 6.09 0.25
C SER A 167 -16.25 6.44 -0.25
N ASN A 168 -15.82 7.68 0.00
CA ASN A 168 -14.46 8.13 -0.28
C ASN A 168 -13.82 8.63 1.02
N ALA A 169 -12.50 8.45 1.15
CA ALA A 169 -11.74 8.95 2.29
C ALA A 169 -10.44 9.61 1.84
N ASP A 170 -10.14 10.76 2.45
CA ASP A 170 -8.89 11.49 2.28
C ASP A 170 -8.01 11.34 3.51
N ILE A 171 -6.75 10.95 3.32
CA ILE A 171 -5.79 10.73 4.40
C ILE A 171 -4.52 11.52 4.10
N LEU A 172 -4.08 12.30 5.08
CA LEU A 172 -2.79 12.97 5.08
C LEU A 172 -1.87 12.27 6.09
N ALA A 173 -0.71 11.82 5.63
CA ALA A 173 0.27 11.12 6.44
C ALA A 173 1.63 11.80 6.36
N LEU A 174 2.21 12.04 7.53
CA LEU A 174 3.56 12.57 7.71
C LEU A 174 4.41 11.54 8.44
N ARG A 175 5.63 11.32 7.98
CA ARG A 175 6.59 10.42 8.64
C ARG A 175 7.97 11.05 8.67
N ALA A 176 8.60 10.99 9.83
CA ALA A 176 10.02 11.22 10.00
C ALA A 176 10.68 9.89 10.38
N GLN A 177 11.78 9.55 9.70
CA GLN A 177 12.52 8.32 9.93
C GLN A 177 14.00 8.64 10.15
N VAL A 178 14.58 8.01 11.16
CA VAL A 178 16.01 8.05 11.46
C VAL A 178 16.49 6.61 11.68
N ASP A 179 17.57 6.23 10.99
CA ASP A 179 18.21 4.92 11.03
C ASP A 179 19.69 5.07 11.44
N PHE A 180 20.28 4.11 12.15
CA PHE A 180 21.64 4.22 12.73
C PHE A 180 22.50 2.97 12.53
#